data_AF-A0A534KTG1-F1
#
_entry.id   AF-A0A534KTG1-F1
#
_cell.length_a   1.000
_cell.length_b   1.000
_cell.length_c   1.000
_cell.angle_alpha   90.00
_cell.angle_beta   90.00
_cell.angle_gamma   90.00
#
_symmetry.space_group_name_H-M   'P 1'
#
loop_
_entity.id
_entity.type
_entity.pdbx_description
1 polymer ?
#
loop_
_entity_poly.entity_id
_entity_poly.type
_entity_poly.pdbx_seq_one_letter_code
_entity_poly.pdbx_strand_id
1 'polypeptide(L)'
;MALAVAQRQANVYLVLVIPVIVGTGPLAFLGIILVFAGFLLTFLLRPSRFVEDPGSRDAVPTSPGGAAPARRWGGVVFLGPFPVIFGSDPRMTRTMLLIGIVLFLALLALTIIALFA
;
A
#
# COMPACT_ATOMS: atom_id res chain seq x y z
N MET A 1 20.48 6.98 7.56
CA MET A 1 19.46 7.22 6.49
C MET A 1 19.90 8.24 5.46
N ALA A 2 20.20 9.49 5.81
CA ALA A 2 20.62 10.53 4.84
C ALA A 2 21.83 10.13 3.95
N LEU A 3 22.85 9.52 4.54
CA LEU A 3 24.04 9.04 3.81
C LEU A 3 23.75 7.88 2.83
N ALA A 4 22.81 6.98 3.15
CA ALA A 4 22.43 5.86 2.29
C ALA A 4 21.56 6.31 1.10
N VAL A 5 20.72 7.33 1.30
CA VAL A 5 19.96 7.99 0.23
C VAL A 5 20.90 8.74 -0.71
N ALA A 6 21.89 9.46 -0.17
CA ALA A 6 22.89 10.17 -0.97
C ALA A 6 23.74 9.24 -1.84
N GLN A 7 24.04 8.02 -1.36
CA GLN A 7 24.79 7.00 -2.10
C GLN A 7 23.93 6.20 -3.11
N ARG A 8 22.68 6.61 -3.38
CA ARG A 8 21.69 5.89 -4.21
C ARG A 8 21.42 4.43 -3.78
N GLN A 9 21.74 4.09 -2.52
CA GLN A 9 21.49 2.76 -1.97
C GLN A 9 20.07 2.64 -1.39
N ALA A 10 19.33 3.74 -1.28
CA ALA A 10 17.96 3.79 -0.79
C ALA A 10 17.08 4.72 -1.63
N ASN A 11 15.86 4.27 -1.96
CA ASN A 11 14.84 5.08 -2.62
C ASN A 11 13.87 5.66 -1.58
N VAL A 12 13.66 6.98 -1.63
CA VAL A 12 12.67 7.68 -0.81
C VAL A 12 11.38 7.79 -1.63
N TYR A 13 10.30 7.23 -1.10
CA TYR A 13 8.97 7.35 -1.70
C TYR A 13 8.12 8.25 -0.81
N LEU A 14 7.60 9.34 -1.36
CA LEU A 14 6.60 10.17 -0.70
C LEU A 14 5.22 9.67 -1.14
N VAL A 15 4.50 9.02 -0.23
CA VAL A 15 3.11 8.61 -0.45
C VAL A 15 2.20 9.61 0.24
N LEU A 16 1.51 10.43 -0.56
CA LEU A 16 0.56 11.42 -0.05
C LEU A 16 -0.85 10.83 -0.10
N VAL A 17 -1.45 10.58 1.07
CA VAL A 17 -2.86 10.18 1.20
C VAL A 17 -3.63 11.39 1.72
N ILE A 18 -4.56 11.92 0.92
CA ILE A 18 -5.40 13.08 1.30
C ILE A 18 -6.80 12.55 1.67
N PRO A 19 -7.12 12.38 2.97
CA PRO A 19 -8.48 12.05 3.37
C PRO A 19 -9.38 13.27 3.21
N VAL A 20 -10.41 13.17 2.36
CA VAL A 20 -11.46 14.19 2.24
C VAL A 20 -12.68 13.73 3.02
N ILE A 21 -13.03 14.46 4.09
CA ILE A 21 -14.18 14.16 4.94
C ILE A 21 -15.18 15.29 4.76
N VAL A 22 -16.38 14.97 4.29
CA VAL A 22 -17.47 15.93 4.11
C VAL A 22 -18.59 15.58 5.07
N GLY A 23 -19.01 16.52 5.90
CA GLY A 23 -20.11 16.33 6.83
C GLY A 23 -20.56 17.65 7.43
N THR A 24 -21.83 17.73 7.82
CA THR A 24 -22.43 18.90 8.45
C THR A 24 -22.94 18.53 9.85
N GLY A 25 -22.80 19.46 10.80
CA GLY A 25 -23.26 19.30 12.18
C GLY A 25 -22.21 18.74 13.17
N PRO A 26 -22.56 18.67 14.47
CA PRO A 26 -21.61 18.36 15.55
C PRO A 26 -21.01 16.95 15.47
N LEU A 27 -21.75 15.98 14.93
CA LEU A 27 -21.27 14.61 14.75
C LEU A 27 -20.15 14.52 13.69
N ALA A 28 -20.25 15.31 12.61
CA ALA A 28 -19.19 15.38 11.60
C ALA A 28 -17.89 15.96 12.18
N PHE A 29 -18.01 17.00 13.03
CA PHE A 29 -16.88 17.58 13.73
C PHE A 29 -16.20 16.57 14.66
N LEU A 30 -16.98 15.80 15.42
CA LEU A 30 -16.45 14.73 16.27
C LEU A 30 -15.75 13.65 15.45
N GLY A 31 -16.31 13.27 14.31
CA GLY A 31 -15.69 12.32 13.38
C GLY A 31 -14.35 12.80 12.83
N ILE A 32 -14.25 14.07 12.44
CA ILE A 32 -12.98 14.67 11.97
C ILE A 32 -11.94 14.65 13.09
N ILE A 33 -12.31 15.02 14.32
CA ILE A 33 -11.41 14.95 15.47
C ILE A 33 -10.94 13.50 15.71
N LEU A 34 -11.84 12.53 15.62
CA LEU A 34 -11.50 11.11 15.82
C LEU A 34 -10.55 10.59 14.75
N VAL A 35 -10.76 10.94 13.47
CA VAL A 35 -9.85 10.57 12.38
C VAL A 35 -8.48 11.20 12.58
N PHE A 36 -8.42 12.48 12.93
CA PHE A 36 -7.16 13.18 13.16
C PHE A 36 -6.42 12.60 14.37
N ALA A 37 -7.13 12.37 15.48
CA ALA A 37 -6.60 11.73 16.68
C ALA A 37 -6.12 10.31 16.38
N GLY A 38 -6.87 9.51 15.62
CA GLY A 38 -6.49 8.16 15.24
C GLY A 38 -5.27 8.11 14.32
N PHE A 39 -5.16 9.03 13.36
CA PHE A 39 -3.97 9.19 12.52
C PHE A 39 -2.75 9.55 13.38
N LEU A 40 -2.90 10.54 14.26
CA LEU A 40 -1.84 10.98 15.16
C LEU A 40 -1.42 9.84 16.10
N LEU A 41 -2.38 9.15 16.73
CA LEU A 41 -2.12 7.99 17.57
C LEU A 41 -1.44 6.87 16.78
N THR A 42 -1.80 6.64 15.52
CA THR A 42 -1.12 5.62 14.70
C THR A 42 0.35 5.98 14.49
N PHE A 43 0.69 7.25 14.32
CA PHE A 43 2.08 7.71 14.22
C PHE A 43 2.81 7.65 15.57
N LEU A 44 2.15 8.03 16.66
CA LEU A 44 2.73 8.08 18.01
C LEU A 44 2.88 6.70 18.65
N LEU A 45 1.88 5.82 18.47
CA LEU A 45 1.82 4.49 19.07
C LEU A 45 2.53 3.43 18.23
N ARG A 46 2.75 3.65 16.93
CA ARG A 46 3.48 2.68 16.10
C ARG A 46 4.97 2.82 16.40
N PRO A 47 5.56 1.93 17.23
CA PRO A 47 6.95 2.02 17.58
C PRO A 47 7.71 1.41 16.40
N SER A 48 8.11 2.27 15.45
CA SER A 48 9.15 2.00 14.43
C SER A 48 9.09 0.66 13.67
N ARG A 49 7.96 -0.05 13.61
CA ARG A 49 7.81 -1.30 12.85
C ARG A 49 7.54 -1.07 11.36
N PHE A 50 7.86 0.12 10.84
CA PHE A 50 7.98 0.36 9.39
C PHE A 50 9.28 -0.18 8.80
N VAL A 51 9.97 -1.08 9.51
CA VAL A 51 10.93 -2.01 8.93
C VAL A 51 10.27 -3.39 8.95
N GLU A 52 9.20 -3.56 8.17
CA GLU A 52 8.98 -4.87 7.59
C GLU A 52 10.05 -5.00 6.52
N ASP A 53 11.19 -5.57 6.92
CA ASP A 53 12.23 -5.96 5.98
C ASP A 53 11.62 -7.04 5.07
N PRO A 54 11.41 -6.78 3.77
CA PRO A 54 10.97 -7.84 2.86
C PRO A 54 12.07 -8.88 2.63
N GLY A 55 13.22 -8.78 3.32
CA GLY A 55 14.40 -9.62 3.19
C GLY A 55 14.43 -10.90 4.04
N SER A 56 13.43 -11.21 4.87
CA SER A 56 13.47 -12.43 5.71
C SER A 56 13.02 -13.72 5.01
N ARG A 57 13.12 -13.79 3.67
CA ARG A 57 13.11 -15.07 2.96
C ARG A 57 14.52 -15.36 2.48
N ASP A 58 15.13 -16.26 3.24
CA ASP A 58 16.28 -17.08 2.89
C ASP A 58 17.63 -16.34 2.89
N ALA A 59 18.27 -16.38 4.07
CA ALA A 59 19.72 -16.34 4.17
C ALA A 59 20.30 -17.54 3.39
N VAL A 60 20.55 -17.35 2.10
CA VAL A 60 21.46 -18.18 1.30
C VAL A 60 22.80 -17.43 1.25
N PRO A 61 23.95 -18.07 1.53
CA PRO A 61 25.22 -17.37 1.61
C PRO A 61 25.58 -16.75 0.25
N THR A 62 25.76 -15.43 0.24
CA THR A 62 26.13 -14.64 -0.94
C THR A 62 27.57 -14.97 -1.35
N SER A 63 27.75 -15.49 -2.56
CA SER A 63 29.03 -15.42 -3.27
C SER A 63 29.32 -13.95 -3.61
N PRO A 64 30.56 -13.44 -3.46
CA PRO A 64 30.87 -12.02 -3.67
C PRO A 64 30.97 -11.72 -5.17
N GLY A 65 29.89 -11.22 -5.76
CA GLY A 65 29.88 -10.75 -7.15
C GLY A 65 28.58 -11.11 -7.88
N GLY A 66 27.54 -10.30 -7.73
CA GLY A 66 26.30 -10.45 -8.49
C GLY A 66 25.35 -9.32 -8.18
N ALA A 67 24.92 -8.61 -9.21
CA ALA A 67 24.03 -7.46 -9.12
C ALA A 67 22.82 -7.75 -8.22
N ALA A 68 22.46 -6.77 -7.37
CA ALA A 68 21.28 -6.85 -6.51
C ALA A 68 20.05 -7.30 -7.33
N PRO A 69 19.25 -8.26 -6.84
CA PRO A 69 18.12 -8.79 -7.59
C PRO A 69 17.19 -7.63 -8.00
N ALA A 70 16.90 -7.52 -9.30
CA ALA A 70 16.01 -6.50 -9.83
C ALA A 70 14.65 -6.62 -9.13
N ARG A 71 14.36 -5.66 -8.25
CA ARG A 71 13.16 -5.67 -7.41
C ARG A 71 11.93 -5.60 -8.31
N ARG A 72 11.03 -6.58 -8.20
CA ARG A 72 9.78 -6.62 -8.97
C ARG A 72 8.74 -5.71 -8.32
N TRP A 73 8.10 -4.86 -9.12
CA TRP A 73 7.13 -3.88 -8.65
C TRP A 73 5.90 -3.90 -9.54
N GLY A 74 4.74 -3.62 -8.96
CA GLY A 74 3.47 -3.64 -9.67
C GLY A 74 2.36 -3.12 -8.78
N GLY A 75 1.21 -2.83 -9.37
CA GLY A 75 0.06 -2.27 -8.67
C GLY A 75 -1.23 -2.37 -9.47
N VAL A 76 -2.33 -2.13 -8.78
CA VAL A 76 -3.69 -2.11 -9.34
C VAL A 76 -4.33 -0.77 -8.98
N VAL A 77 -4.85 -0.07 -9.98
CA VAL A 77 -5.60 1.18 -9.83
C VAL A 77 -7.01 0.97 -10.34
N PHE A 78 -8.01 1.26 -9.52
CA PHE A 78 -9.42 1.19 -9.92
C PHE A 78 -9.87 2.53 -10.49
N LEU A 79 -10.09 2.58 -11.80
CA LEU A 79 -10.68 3.71 -12.51
C LEU A 79 -12.16 3.41 -12.73
N GLY A 80 -12.97 3.76 -11.74
CA GLY A 80 -14.35 3.28 -11.66
C GLY A 80 -14.38 1.75 -11.47
N PRO A 81 -15.35 1.03 -12.07
CA PRO A 81 -15.43 -0.44 -11.94
C PRO A 81 -14.34 -1.17 -12.75
N PHE A 82 -13.52 -0.45 -13.52
CA PHE A 82 -12.51 -1.06 -14.38
C PHE A 82 -11.14 -1.06 -13.67
N PRO A 83 -10.61 -2.24 -13.28
CA PRO A 83 -9.26 -2.33 -12.73
C PRO A 83 -8.22 -2.14 -13.84
N VAL A 84 -7.25 -1.26 -13.60
CA VAL A 84 -6.07 -1.08 -14.45
C VAL A 84 -4.84 -1.62 -13.72
N ILE A 85 -4.11 -2.53 -14.37
CA ILE A 85 -3.05 -3.33 -13.75
C ILE A 85 -1.71 -3.01 -14.41
N PHE A 86 -0.69 -2.80 -13.59
CA PHE A 86 0.67 -2.51 -14.06
C PHE A 86 1.68 -3.39 -13.31
N GLY A 87 2.73 -3.82 -13.99
CA GLY A 87 3.79 -4.64 -13.40
C GLY A 87 5.09 -4.54 -14.19
N SER A 88 6.21 -4.68 -13.47
CA SER A 88 7.58 -4.65 -14.01
C SER A 88 7.91 -5.80 -14.95
N ASP A 89 7.16 -6.89 -14.86
CA ASP A 89 7.36 -8.11 -15.61
C ASP A 89 6.04 -8.87 -15.77
N PRO A 90 5.88 -9.71 -16.81
CA PRO A 90 4.62 -10.40 -17.08
C PRO A 90 4.12 -11.28 -15.91
N ARG A 91 5.06 -11.84 -15.12
CA ARG A 91 4.72 -12.65 -13.95
C ARG A 91 4.12 -11.76 -12.85
N MET A 92 4.73 -10.62 -12.57
CA MET A 92 4.21 -9.62 -11.62
C MET A 92 2.88 -9.02 -12.08
N THR A 93 2.74 -8.69 -13.36
CA THR A 93 1.47 -8.20 -13.93
C THR A 93 0.36 -9.23 -13.78
N ARG A 94 0.65 -10.53 -13.99
CA ARG A 94 -0.33 -11.61 -13.81
C ARG A 94 -0.74 -11.79 -12.36
N THR A 95 0.19 -11.66 -11.42
CA THR A 95 -0.11 -11.68 -9.97
C THR A 95 -0.98 -10.49 -9.59
N MET A 96 -0.64 -9.28 -10.05
CA MET A 96 -1.45 -8.08 -9.77
C MET A 96 -2.82 -8.13 -10.42
N LEU A 97 -2.94 -8.76 -11.59
CA LEU A 97 -4.24 -9.03 -12.23
C LEU A 97 -5.10 -9.94 -11.36
N LEU A 98 -4.53 -11.03 -10.84
CA LEU A 98 -5.26 -11.95 -9.95
C LEU A 98 -5.75 -11.21 -8.70
N ILE A 99 -4.88 -10.42 -8.06
CA ILE A 99 -5.21 -9.61 -6.90
C ILE A 99 -6.35 -8.62 -7.23
N GLY A 100 -6.25 -7.92 -8.36
CA GLY A 100 -7.28 -6.98 -8.81
C GLY A 100 -8.64 -7.63 -9.04
N ILE A 101 -8.68 -8.82 -9.65
CA ILE A 101 -9.93 -9.57 -9.87
C ILE A 101 -10.55 -9.99 -8.53
N VAL A 102 -9.74 -10.56 -7.63
CA VAL A 102 -10.23 -10.99 -6.30
C VAL A 102 -10.81 -9.80 -5.54
N LEU A 103 -10.13 -8.65 -5.55
CA LEU A 103 -10.60 -7.44 -4.89
C LEU A 103 -11.87 -6.89 -5.53
N PHE A 104 -11.97 -6.88 -6.86
CA PHE A 104 -13.17 -6.45 -7.56
C PHE A 104 -14.38 -7.32 -7.20
N LEU A 105 -14.22 -8.65 -7.20
CA LEU A 105 -15.29 -9.57 -6.83
C LEU A 105 -15.71 -9.40 -5.37
N ALA A 106 -14.76 -9.19 -4.46
CA ALA A 106 -15.07 -8.93 -3.06
C ALA A 106 -15.88 -7.64 -2.88
N LEU A 107 -15.49 -6.55 -3.55
CA LEU A 107 -16.22 -5.28 -3.53
C LEU A 107 -17.61 -5.41 -4.16
N LEU A 108 -17.72 -6.14 -5.28
CA LEU A 108 -18.99 -6.40 -5.94
C LEU A 108 -19.93 -7.19 -5.02
N ALA A 109 -19.44 -8.27 -4.39
CA ALA A 109 -20.19 -9.07 -3.45
C ALA A 109 -20.65 -8.24 -2.25
N LEU A 110 -19.76 -7.44 -1.66
CA LEU A 110 -20.10 -6.53 -0.56
C LEU A 110 -21.20 -5.53 -0.98
N THR A 111 -21.09 -4.97 -2.18
CA THR A 111 -22.08 -4.02 -2.71
C THR A 111 -23.45 -4.67 -2.89
N ILE A 112 -23.48 -5.90 -3.42
CA ILE A 112 -24.71 -6.68 -3.58
C ILE A 112 -25.32 -6.98 -2.21
N ILE A 113 -24.52 -7.46 -1.25
CA ILE A 113 -24.99 -7.75 0.11
C ILE A 113 -25.58 -6.48 0.73
N ALA A 114 -24.89 -5.34 0.65
CA ALA A 114 -25.35 -4.08 1.20
C ALA A 114 -26.63 -3.53 0.53
N LEU A 115 -26.92 -3.94 -0.72
CA LEU A 115 -28.14 -3.55 -1.42
C LEU A 115 -29.36 -4.40 -1.00
N PHE A 116 -29.13 -5.66 -0.62
CA PHE A 116 -30.19 -6.63 -0.29
C PHE A 116 -30.35 -6.90 1.21
N ALA A 117 -29.46 -6.38 2.06
CA ALA A 117 -29.52 -6.46 3.52
C ALA A 117 -30.09 -5.17 4.13
#